data_AF-A0A7C7H2G9-F1
#
_entry.id   AF-A0A7C7H2G9-F1
#
_cell.length_a   1.000
_cell.length_b   1.000
_cell.length_c   1.000
_cell.angle_alpha   90.00
_cell.angle_beta   90.00
_cell.angle_gamma   90.00
#
_symmetry.space_group_name_H-M   'P 1'
#
loop_
_entity.id
_entity.type
_entity.pdbx_description
1 polymer ?
#
loop_
_entity_poly.entity_id
_entity_poly.type
_entity_poly.pdbx_seq_one_letter_code
_entity_poly.pdbx_strand_id
1 'polypeptide(L)' 'LELNPNLALAYARRGSIYYKLGDAQRATINWNLALQMDPEYDDVRNILKALHENRLKTTSFSRE' A
#
# COMPACT_ATOMS: atom_id res chain seq x y z
N LEU A 1 2.22 19.69 13.46
CA LEU A 1 1.97 18.25 13.31
C LEU A 1 3.32 17.65 12.95
N GLU A 2 4.06 17.12 13.93
CA GLU A 2 5.38 16.54 13.68
C GLU A 2 5.20 15.19 13.00
N LEU A 3 5.08 15.22 11.67
CA LEU A 3 5.16 14.03 10.83
C LEU A 3 6.56 13.47 11.06
N ASN A 4 6.65 12.26 11.62
CA ASN A 4 7.94 11.61 11.81
C ASN A 4 8.18 10.74 10.56
N PRO A 5 8.84 11.26 9.50
CA PRO A 5 8.94 10.60 8.20
C PRO A 5 9.60 9.21 8.30
N ASN A 6 10.40 9.00 9.33
CA ASN A 6 11.03 7.72 9.64
C ASN A 6 9.99 6.61 9.92
N LEU A 7 8.86 6.96 10.56
CA LEU A 7 7.82 6.00 10.89
C LEU A 7 6.97 5.65 9.66
N ALA A 8 6.64 6.64 8.83
CA ALA A 8 5.95 6.42 7.56
C ALA A 8 6.77 5.49 6.64
N LEU A 9 8.08 5.75 6.52
CA LEU A 9 9.00 4.89 5.76
C LEU A 9 9.07 3.46 6.31
N ALA A 10 9.08 3.27 7.63
CA ALA A 10 9.10 1.95 8.24
C ALA A 10 7.85 1.13 7.88
N TYR A 11 6.66 1.74 8.00
CA TYR A 11 5.42 1.10 7.60
C TYR A 11 5.36 0.83 6.09
N ALA A 12 5.83 1.76 5.25
CA ALA A 12 5.89 1.55 3.81
C ALA A 12 6.77 0.35 3.43
N ARG A 13 7.97 0.24 4.04
CA ARG A 13 8.88 -0.89 3.85
C ARG A 13 8.25 -2.20 4.32
N ARG A 14 7.59 -2.20 5.48
CA ARG A 14 6.89 -3.38 6.01
C ARG A 14 5.75 -3.83 5.09
N GLY A 15 5.02 -2.90 4.50
CA GLY A 15 4.01 -3.19 3.47
C GLY A 15 4.61 -3.91 2.26
N SER A 16 5.72 -3.38 1.75
CA SER A 16 6.45 -4.00 0.63
C SER A 16 6.99 -5.38 0.95
N ILE A 17 7.41 -5.64 2.19
CA ILE A 17 7.81 -6.99 2.64
C ILE A 17 6.61 -7.94 2.61
N TYR A 18 5.47 -7.56 3.20
CA TYR A 18 4.27 -8.41 3.16
C TYR A 18 3.78 -8.68 1.74
N TYR A 19 3.86 -7.68 0.86
CA TYR A 19 3.50 -7.86 -0.55
C TYR A 19 4.40 -8.88 -1.24
N LYS A 20 5.72 -8.83 -1.01
CA LYS A 20 6.67 -9.83 -1.51
C LYS A 20 6.42 -11.23 -0.95
N LEU A 21 5.86 -11.32 0.26
CA LEU A 21 5.42 -12.59 0.88
C LEU A 21 4.06 -13.08 0.35
N GLY A 22 3.43 -12.36 -0.59
CA GLY A 22 2.10 -12.69 -1.13
C GLY A 22 0.93 -12.25 -0.25
N ASP A 23 1.19 -11.63 0.90
CA ASP A 23 0.17 -11.15 1.83
C ASP A 23 -0.25 -9.71 1.48
N ALA A 24 -1.02 -9.58 0.39
CA ALA A 24 -1.51 -8.30 -0.10
C ALA A 24 -2.41 -7.56 0.91
N GLN A 25 -3.09 -8.30 1.79
CA GLN A 25 -3.93 -7.69 2.84
C GLN A 25 -3.05 -6.97 3.87
N ARG A 26 -2.06 -7.65 4.44
CA ARG A 26 -1.14 -7.01 5.40
C ARG A 26 -0.29 -5.93 4.74
N ALA A 27 0.04 -6.08 3.46
CA ALA A 27 0.71 -5.03 2.69
C ALA A 27 -0.11 -3.74 2.66
N THR A 28 -1.39 -3.85 2.29
CA THR A 28 -2.34 -2.74 2.22
C THR A 28 -2.50 -2.03 3.57
N ILE A 29 -2.61 -2.79 4.67
CA ILE A 29 -2.73 -2.22 6.03
C ILE A 29 -1.50 -1.35 6.36
N ASN A 30 -0.29 -1.87 6.11
CA ASN A 30 0.94 -1.13 6.41
C ASN A 30 1.13 0.09 5.51
N TRP A 31 0.78 0.00 4.23
CA TRP A 31 0.79 1.15 3.33
C TRP A 31 -0.22 2.23 3.74
N ASN A 32 -1.42 1.86 4.20
CA ASN A 32 -2.38 2.82 4.74
C ASN A 32 -1.86 3.51 6.02
N LEU A 33 -1.19 2.76 6.91
CA LEU A 33 -0.54 3.36 8.08
C LEU A 33 0.56 4.34 7.68
N ALA A 34 1.35 4.05 6.64
CA ALA A 34 2.34 4.99 6.13
C ALA A 34 1.69 6.30 5.66
N LEU A 35 0.56 6.25 4.96
CA LEU A 35 -0.17 7.44 4.51
C LEU A 35 -0.87 8.20 5.63
N GLN A 36 -1.26 7.54 6.73
CA GLN A 36 -1.75 8.24 7.93
C GLN A 36 -0.64 9.06 8.61
N MET A 37 0.60 8.56 8.54
CA MET A 37 1.77 9.18 9.16
C MET A 37 2.44 10.21 8.26
N ASP A 38 2.39 10.02 6.94
CA ASP A 38 2.84 10.96 5.91
C ASP A 38 1.83 10.92 4.75
N PRO A 39 0.84 11.83 4.76
CA PRO A 39 -0.16 11.92 3.70
C PRO A 39 0.43 12.23 2.34
N GLU A 40 1.65 12.80 2.27
CA GLU A 40 2.34 13.18 1.04
C GLU A 40 3.29 12.09 0.51
N TYR A 41 3.22 10.87 1.07
CA TYR A 41 4.03 9.75 0.59
C TYR A 41 3.54 9.18 -0.76
N ASP A 42 3.94 9.84 -1.83
CA ASP A 42 3.51 9.57 -3.21
C ASP A 42 3.75 8.13 -3.67
N ASP A 43 4.90 7.53 -3.31
CA ASP A 43 5.21 6.14 -3.65
C ASP A 43 4.14 5.16 -3.13
N VAL A 44 3.74 5.33 -1.87
CA VAL A 44 2.74 4.46 -1.24
C VAL A 44 1.37 4.66 -1.87
N ARG A 45 1.01 5.91 -2.20
CA ARG A 45 -0.24 6.23 -2.90
C ARG A 45 -0.28 5.55 -4.28
N ASN A 46 0.81 5.59 -5.02
CA ASN A 46 0.93 4.96 -6.33
C ASN A 46 0.82 3.43 -6.24
N ILE A 47 1.44 2.81 -5.23
CA ILE A 47 1.33 1.37 -4.97
C ILE A 47 -0.12 0.96 -4.71
N LEU A 48 -0.84 1.68 -3.82
CA LEU A 48 -2.24 1.37 -3.50
C LEU A 48 -3.17 1.55 -4.70
N LYS A 49 -2.94 2.59 -5.51
CA LYS A 49 -3.67 2.82 -6.76
C LYS A 49 -3.48 1.65 -7.73
N ALA A 50 -2.24 1.25 -7.99
CA ALA A 50 -1.92 0.13 -8.88
C ALA A 50 -2.51 -1.20 -8.36
N LEU A 51 -2.50 -1.43 -7.05
CA LEU A 51 -3.09 -2.62 -6.43
C LEU A 51 -4.60 -2.67 -6.63
N HIS A 52 -5.29 -1.54 -6.47
CA HIS A 52 -6.74 -1.45 -6.68
C HIS A 52 -7.10 -1.66 -8.15
N GLU A 53 -6.37 -1.04 -9.07
CA GLU A 53 -6.56 -1.22 -10.51
C GLU A 53 -6.35 -2.68 -10.94
N ASN A 54 -5.33 -3.34 -10.40
CA ASN A 54 -5.10 -4.76 -10.70
C ASN A 54 -6.23 -5.63 -10.16
N ARG A 55 -6.70 -5.37 -8.93
CA ARG A 55 -7.87 -6.06 -8.36
C ARG A 55 -9.09 -5.90 -9.27
N LEU A 56 -9.40 -4.68 -9.70
CA LEU A 56 -10.53 -4.41 -10.60
C LEU A 56 -10.42 -5.21 -11.90
N LYS A 57 -9.24 -5.20 -12.54
CA LYS A 57 -8.96 -5.99 -13.76
C LYS A 57 -9.20 -7.50 -13.54
N THR A 58 -8.73 -8.06 -12.43
CA THR A 58 -8.94 -9.48 -12.09
C THR A 58 -10.44 -9.81 -11.92
N THR A 59 -11.19 -8.96 -11.23
CA THR A 59 -12.65 -9.14 -11.07
C THR A 59 -13.42 -8.99 -12.39
N SER A 60 -13.02 -8.08 -13.27
CA SER A 60 -13.69 -7.91 -14.57
C SER A 60 -13.46 -9.09 -15.53
N PHE A 61 -12.33 -9.79 -15.40
CA PHE A 61 -11.98 -10.93 -16.27
C PHE A 61 -12.62 -12.26 -15.82
N SER A 62 -13.23 -12.31 -14.63
CA SER A 62 -13.81 -13.52 -14.06
C SER A 62 -15.32 -13.68 -14.36
N ARG A 63 -15.87 -12.88 -15.28
CA ARG A 63 -17.26 -12.97 -15.76
C ARG A 63 -17.26 -13.26 -17.26
N GLU A 64 -17.01 -14.51 -17.63
CA GLU A 64 -17.37 -15.10 -18.92
C GLU A 64 -18.11 -16.41 -18.67
#